data_AF-A0A9D2CDJ6-F1
#
_entry.id   AF-A0A9D2CDJ6-F1
#
_cell.length_a   1.000
_cell.length_b   1.000
_cell.length_c   1.000
_cell.angle_alpha   90.00
_cell.angle_beta   90.00
_cell.angle_gamma   90.00
#
_symmetry.space_group_name_H-M   'P 1'
#
loop_
_entity.id
_entity.type
_entity.pdbx_description
1 polymer ?
#
loop_
_entity_poly.entity_id
_entity_poly.type
_entity_poly.pdbx_seq_one_letter_code
_entity_poly.pdbx_strand_id
1 'polypeptide(L)'
;SFHHNLLAHHVSRNPRFDHPYVYDKNNASIIEQYGGHVDFRNNAIYNWGESENCYGGELCKINMVNNYYKEGPASKSNKYFFAAYGNCCSSCSGYGYSYEEIMPKVYADGNLYLKKDGTQASFSTDNYAGIYDKDKKSYTTYSSDNTGTFRQSSLLPIESDGGRCYTTTHSAEGAFDAILAYAGASLKRDEVDQRATEDARSGKATITDGGNGSTNGIIDTQDAVGGWPELTATAEEIARAADSDGDGIPDYYEDLFGLDKNNAADGKTKTLDPKGLYTNLEVYLHYLVRDITAAQVKNGTYTELK
;
A
#
# COMPACT_ATOMS: atom_id res chain seq x y z
N SER A 1 -5.04 6.18 4.66
CA SER A 1 -4.22 5.04 5.12
C SER A 1 -3.92 4.15 3.92
N PHE A 2 -2.71 3.60 3.86
CA PHE A 2 -2.26 2.60 2.90
C PHE A 2 -1.87 1.37 3.69
N HIS A 3 -2.59 0.27 3.50
CA HIS A 3 -2.30 -0.96 4.22
C HIS A 3 -2.53 -2.21 3.38
N HIS A 4 -1.78 -3.27 3.71
CA HIS A 4 -1.90 -4.58 3.08
C HIS A 4 -1.70 -4.55 1.56
N ASN A 5 -0.85 -3.63 1.08
CA ASN A 5 -0.47 -3.53 -0.32
C ASN A 5 0.84 -4.31 -0.59
N LEU A 6 0.98 -4.86 -1.79
CA LEU A 6 2.26 -5.29 -2.34
C LEU A 6 2.74 -4.25 -3.35
N LEU A 7 3.90 -3.65 -3.09
CA LEU A 7 4.62 -2.79 -4.03
C LEU A 7 5.86 -3.55 -4.47
N ALA A 8 5.84 -4.12 -5.67
CA ALA A 8 6.86 -5.03 -6.15
C ALA A 8 7.43 -4.56 -7.49
N HIS A 9 8.76 -4.63 -7.65
CA HIS A 9 9.44 -4.40 -8.93
C HIS A 9 9.37 -2.95 -9.47
N HIS A 10 9.25 -1.94 -8.61
CA HIS A 10 9.33 -0.53 -9.04
C HIS A 10 10.72 0.06 -8.81
N VAL A 11 11.22 0.87 -9.76
CA VAL A 11 12.56 1.49 -9.63
C VAL A 11 12.67 2.43 -8.41
N SER A 12 11.57 3.09 -8.06
CA SER A 12 11.50 4.13 -7.04
C SER A 12 10.05 4.34 -6.62
N ARG A 13 9.85 5.19 -5.59
CA ARG A 13 8.53 5.66 -5.13
C ARG A 13 7.67 4.51 -4.61
N ASN A 14 8.17 3.83 -3.59
CA ASN A 14 7.52 2.66 -2.98
C ASN A 14 6.99 2.90 -1.54
N PRO A 15 6.22 3.96 -1.21
CA PRO A 15 5.77 5.09 -2.03
C PRO A 15 6.70 6.32 -1.91
N ARG A 16 6.47 7.36 -2.71
CA ARG A 16 6.93 8.72 -2.36
C ARG A 16 5.82 9.40 -1.55
N PHE A 17 6.09 9.74 -0.30
CA PHE A 17 5.14 10.39 0.58
C PHE A 17 5.05 11.88 0.26
N ASP A 18 4.01 12.31 -0.46
CA ASP A 18 3.59 13.72 -0.63
C ASP A 18 4.63 14.73 -1.17
N HIS A 19 4.20 15.89 -1.68
CA HIS A 19 5.07 17.04 -1.95
C HIS A 19 4.25 18.33 -1.88
N PRO A 20 4.74 19.42 -1.28
CA PRO A 20 4.00 20.68 -1.17
C PRO A 20 3.47 21.24 -2.50
N TYR A 21 4.12 20.97 -3.63
CA TYR A 21 3.65 21.40 -4.97
C TYR A 21 2.39 20.71 -5.50
N VAL A 22 1.94 19.61 -4.89
CA VAL A 22 0.65 19.02 -5.30
C VAL A 22 -0.54 19.86 -4.79
N TYR A 23 -0.26 20.84 -3.94
CA TYR A 23 -1.22 21.79 -3.38
C TYR A 23 -1.14 23.16 -4.07
N ASP A 24 -2.23 23.92 -4.03
CA ASP A 24 -2.24 25.28 -4.55
C ASP A 24 -1.27 26.17 -3.75
N LYS A 25 -0.14 26.50 -4.37
CA LYS A 25 0.93 27.35 -3.82
C LYS A 25 0.46 28.74 -3.37
N ASN A 26 -0.66 29.24 -3.89
CA ASN A 26 -1.18 30.55 -3.51
C ASN A 26 -2.10 30.47 -2.29
N ASN A 27 -2.31 29.27 -1.75
CA ASN A 27 -3.23 29.00 -0.67
C ASN A 27 -2.53 28.22 0.46
N ALA A 28 -1.85 28.96 1.34
CA ALA A 28 -1.15 28.38 2.49
C ALA A 28 -2.07 27.54 3.40
N SER A 29 -3.36 27.88 3.48
CA SER A 29 -4.31 27.10 4.28
C SER A 29 -4.61 25.73 3.67
N ILE A 30 -4.42 25.51 2.35
CA ILE A 30 -4.51 24.18 1.74
C ILE A 30 -3.33 23.30 2.19
N ILE A 31 -2.13 23.85 2.31
CA ILE A 31 -0.98 23.07 2.81
C ILE A 31 -1.16 22.75 4.29
N GLU A 32 -1.67 23.66 5.10
CA GLU A 32 -1.96 23.41 6.51
C GLU A 32 -3.13 22.42 6.72
N GLN A 33 -4.14 22.47 5.84
CA GLN A 33 -5.32 21.60 5.89
C GLN A 33 -5.07 20.21 5.28
N TYR A 34 -4.24 20.11 4.24
CA TYR A 34 -4.06 18.89 3.45
C TYR A 34 -2.63 18.33 3.46
N GLY A 35 -1.65 19.03 4.05
CA GLY A 35 -0.31 18.50 4.36
C GLY A 35 -0.45 17.24 5.22
N GLY A 36 -0.27 16.09 4.58
CA GLY A 36 -1.04 14.90 4.91
C GLY A 36 -0.70 14.23 6.25
N HIS A 37 -1.70 13.57 6.83
CA HIS A 37 -1.50 12.48 7.78
C HIS A 37 -1.51 11.16 7.00
N VAL A 38 -0.35 10.51 6.91
CA VAL A 38 -0.19 9.25 6.19
C VAL A 38 -0.03 8.12 7.19
N ASP A 39 -0.98 7.21 7.16
CA ASP A 39 -0.84 5.92 7.83
C ASP A 39 -0.39 4.88 6.82
N PHE A 40 0.88 4.50 6.89
CA PHE A 40 1.52 3.50 6.05
C PHE A 40 1.81 2.29 6.92
N ARG A 41 0.92 1.29 6.88
CA ARG A 41 1.02 0.13 7.78
C ARG A 41 0.82 -1.19 7.09
N ASN A 42 1.53 -2.24 7.54
CA ASN A 42 1.35 -3.59 7.00
C ASN A 42 1.43 -3.66 5.47
N ASN A 43 2.32 -2.90 4.84
CA ASN A 43 2.59 -3.03 3.41
C ASN A 43 3.83 -3.91 3.20
N ALA A 44 3.88 -4.61 2.07
CA ALA A 44 5.03 -5.34 1.59
C ALA A 44 5.70 -4.57 0.45
N ILE A 45 6.99 -4.26 0.62
CA ILE A 45 7.79 -3.50 -0.34
C ILE A 45 8.90 -4.43 -0.82
N TYR A 46 8.87 -4.77 -2.11
CA TYR A 46 9.75 -5.79 -2.67
C TYR A 46 10.47 -5.32 -3.93
N ASN A 47 11.75 -5.68 -4.04
CA ASN A 47 12.56 -5.51 -5.26
C ASN A 47 12.52 -4.10 -5.87
N TRP A 48 12.69 -3.08 -5.03
CA TRP A 48 12.84 -1.72 -5.55
C TRP A 48 14.16 -1.57 -6.32
N GLY A 49 14.22 -0.62 -7.26
CA GLY A 49 15.42 -0.39 -8.08
C GLY A 49 16.46 0.54 -7.44
N GLU A 50 17.29 1.15 -8.31
CA GLU A 50 18.57 1.74 -7.95
C GLU A 50 18.55 3.04 -7.13
N SER A 51 17.38 3.63 -6.91
CA SER A 51 17.28 4.98 -6.32
C SER A 51 16.97 4.91 -4.82
N GLU A 52 15.68 4.97 -4.48
CA GLU A 52 15.14 5.09 -3.13
C GLU A 52 13.87 4.22 -3.06
N ASN A 53 13.62 3.55 -1.94
CA ASN A 53 12.38 2.82 -1.72
C ASN A 53 11.24 3.80 -1.36
N CYS A 54 10.97 4.03 -0.06
CA CYS A 54 10.10 5.09 0.41
C CYS A 54 10.89 6.39 0.59
N TYR A 55 10.35 7.52 0.14
CA TYR A 55 11.02 8.81 0.32
C TYR A 55 10.06 10.02 0.25
N GLY A 56 10.57 11.22 0.52
CA GLY A 56 9.78 12.46 0.55
C GLY A 56 9.33 12.81 1.97
N GLY A 57 8.07 13.20 2.10
CA GLY A 57 7.37 13.45 3.35
C GLY A 57 7.44 14.91 3.80
N GLU A 58 7.77 15.82 2.89
CA GLU A 58 7.83 17.24 3.22
C GLU A 58 6.48 17.69 3.81
N LEU A 59 6.50 18.26 5.03
CA LEU A 59 5.33 18.69 5.83
C LEU A 59 4.40 17.57 6.32
N CYS A 60 4.72 16.29 6.08
CA CYS A 60 3.85 15.19 6.46
C CYS A 60 3.96 14.77 7.93
N LYS A 61 2.87 14.21 8.43
CA LYS A 61 2.82 13.38 9.64
C LYS A 61 2.62 11.93 9.23
N ILE A 62 3.56 11.05 9.56
CA ILE A 62 3.59 9.69 9.01
C ILE A 62 3.62 8.66 10.15
N ASN A 63 2.66 7.73 10.13
CA ASN A 63 2.77 6.47 10.86
C ASN A 63 3.36 5.42 9.91
N MET A 64 4.50 4.84 10.28
CA MET A 64 5.12 3.70 9.61
C MET A 64 5.05 2.50 10.54
N VAL A 65 4.08 1.60 10.32
CA VAL A 65 3.78 0.52 11.29
C VAL A 65 3.81 -0.86 10.63
N ASN A 66 4.64 -1.76 11.13
CA ASN A 66 4.63 -3.17 10.74
C ASN A 66 4.68 -3.41 9.22
N ASN A 67 5.41 -2.56 8.47
CA ASN A 67 5.67 -2.80 7.05
C ASN A 67 6.82 -3.80 6.87
N TYR A 68 6.76 -4.59 5.81
CA TYR A 68 7.76 -5.59 5.47
C TYR A 68 8.53 -5.19 4.21
N TYR A 69 9.80 -4.86 4.38
CA TYR A 69 10.71 -4.49 3.30
C TYR A 69 11.60 -5.67 2.98
N LYS A 70 11.68 -6.06 1.71
CA LYS A 70 12.53 -7.17 1.28
C LYS A 70 13.30 -6.77 0.02
N GLU A 71 14.62 -6.75 0.14
CA GLU A 71 15.47 -6.53 -1.02
C GLU A 71 15.25 -7.68 -2.03
N GLY A 72 15.10 -7.31 -3.30
CA GLY A 72 15.11 -8.26 -4.43
C GLY A 72 16.31 -7.99 -5.34
N PRO A 73 16.46 -8.71 -6.47
CA PRO A 73 17.61 -8.58 -7.36
C PRO A 73 17.98 -7.14 -7.78
N ALA A 74 17.01 -6.26 -8.02
CA ALA A 74 17.22 -4.86 -8.41
C ALA A 74 17.63 -3.95 -7.23
N SER A 75 17.37 -4.36 -5.99
CA SER A 75 17.56 -3.52 -4.82
C SER A 75 19.04 -3.25 -4.55
N LYS A 76 19.38 -1.97 -4.44
CA LYS A 76 20.66 -1.56 -3.84
C LYS A 76 20.54 -1.61 -2.32
N SER A 77 21.64 -1.92 -1.64
CA SER A 77 21.71 -1.90 -0.16
C SER A 77 21.73 -0.50 0.43
N ASN A 78 20.86 0.39 -0.04
CA ASN A 78 20.55 1.65 0.63
C ASN A 78 19.68 1.29 1.85
N LYS A 79 20.30 1.32 3.03
CA LYS A 79 19.85 0.66 4.26
C LYS A 79 18.85 1.50 5.08
N TYR A 80 17.71 1.87 4.50
CA TYR A 80 16.65 2.57 5.22
C TYR A 80 15.25 2.07 4.82
N PHE A 81 14.29 2.28 5.72
CA PHE A 81 12.86 2.17 5.42
C PHE A 81 12.35 3.40 4.65
N PHE A 82 12.87 4.58 5.01
CA PHE A 82 12.38 5.86 4.53
C PHE A 82 13.52 6.89 4.43
N ALA A 83 13.62 7.56 3.29
CA ALA A 83 14.41 8.77 3.14
C ALA A 83 13.53 10.02 3.32
N ALA A 84 13.65 10.68 4.46
CA ALA A 84 12.93 11.89 4.84
C ALA A 84 13.51 13.14 4.17
N TYR A 85 12.66 13.96 3.57
CA TYR A 85 13.04 15.17 2.84
C TYR A 85 12.50 16.42 3.54
N GLY A 86 13.27 17.51 3.53
CA GLY A 86 12.83 18.82 4.02
C GLY A 86 13.15 19.98 3.09
N ASN A 87 14.16 19.87 2.22
CA ASN A 87 14.72 21.01 1.51
C ASN A 87 15.33 20.61 0.16
N CYS A 88 14.73 19.64 -0.54
CA CYS A 88 15.11 19.37 -1.92
C CYS A 88 14.59 20.44 -2.91
N CYS A 89 13.92 21.48 -2.42
CA CYS A 89 13.17 22.45 -3.20
C CYS A 89 13.53 23.89 -2.79
N SER A 90 14.19 24.65 -3.68
CA SER A 90 14.58 26.05 -3.45
C SER A 90 13.41 27.02 -3.23
N SER A 91 12.17 26.58 -3.48
CA SER A 91 10.98 27.37 -3.19
C SER A 91 10.40 27.13 -1.80
N CYS A 92 10.82 26.07 -1.11
CA CYS A 92 10.27 25.68 0.19
C CYS A 92 10.63 26.72 1.25
N SER A 93 11.87 27.22 1.22
CA SER A 93 12.29 28.43 1.94
C SER A 93 11.54 29.69 1.50
N GLY A 94 11.03 29.73 0.27
CA GLY A 94 10.15 30.78 -0.26
C GLY A 94 8.75 30.80 0.36
N TYR A 95 8.32 29.73 1.04
CA TYR A 95 7.07 29.70 1.83
C TYR A 95 7.27 30.07 3.30
N GLY A 96 8.51 30.31 3.74
CA GLY A 96 8.80 30.78 5.10
C GLY A 96 8.87 29.71 6.19
N TYR A 97 8.89 28.43 5.84
CA TYR A 97 9.04 27.34 6.81
C TYR A 97 10.49 27.16 7.29
N SER A 98 10.65 26.87 8.58
CA SER A 98 11.91 26.38 9.14
C SER A 98 12.18 24.93 8.71
N TYR A 99 13.41 24.49 8.90
CA TYR A 99 13.80 23.10 8.64
C TYR A 99 12.99 22.11 9.50
N GLU A 100 12.74 22.44 10.76
CA GLU A 100 11.96 21.63 11.71
C GLU A 100 10.48 21.54 11.33
N GLU A 101 9.94 22.58 10.70
CA GLU A 101 8.55 22.61 10.25
C GLU A 101 8.34 21.75 9.00
N ILE A 102 9.31 21.75 8.09
CA ILE A 102 9.19 21.07 6.79
C ILE A 102 9.58 19.59 6.81
N MET A 103 10.45 19.17 7.73
CA MET A 103 10.80 17.75 7.83
C MET A 103 9.61 16.91 8.32
N PRO A 104 9.44 15.68 7.80
CA PRO A 104 8.34 14.81 8.21
C PRO A 104 8.43 14.47 9.70
N LYS A 105 7.27 14.49 10.36
CA LYS A 105 7.09 14.00 11.72
C LYS A 105 6.67 12.53 11.65
N VAL A 106 7.48 11.63 12.20
CA VAL A 106 7.33 10.19 11.98
C VAL A 106 7.15 9.44 13.28
N TYR A 107 6.10 8.63 13.36
CA TYR A 107 6.03 7.49 14.27
C TYR A 107 6.43 6.23 13.50
N ALA A 108 7.39 5.45 14.02
CA ALA A 108 7.87 4.24 13.35
C ALA A 108 8.00 3.09 14.35
N ASP A 109 7.26 2.00 14.12
CA ASP A 109 7.31 0.81 14.97
C ASP A 109 7.05 -0.50 14.22
N GLY A 110 7.73 -1.56 14.65
CA GLY A 110 7.58 -2.94 14.16
C GLY A 110 7.81 -3.20 12.66
N ASN A 111 8.36 -2.25 11.91
CA ASN A 111 8.79 -2.45 10.52
C ASN A 111 10.00 -3.39 10.48
N LEU A 112 10.03 -4.26 9.47
CA LEU A 112 11.08 -5.25 9.24
C LEU A 112 11.73 -5.05 7.88
N TYR A 113 13.05 -5.21 7.83
CA TYR A 113 13.86 -5.12 6.61
C TYR A 113 14.70 -6.37 6.44
N LEU A 114 14.45 -7.11 5.36
CA LEU A 114 15.20 -8.28 4.97
C LEU A 114 16.15 -7.94 3.83
N LYS A 115 17.45 -8.18 4.03
CA LYS A 115 18.49 -8.00 3.02
C LYS A 115 18.50 -9.16 2.01
N LYS A 116 19.16 -8.97 0.87
CA LYS A 116 19.38 -9.98 -0.18
C LYS A 116 19.98 -11.28 0.34
N ASP A 117 20.85 -11.19 1.35
CA ASP A 117 21.50 -12.34 1.98
C ASP A 117 20.57 -13.12 2.94
N GLY A 118 19.29 -12.70 3.07
CA GLY A 118 18.30 -13.31 3.94
C GLY A 118 18.40 -12.89 5.40
N THR A 119 19.33 -12.00 5.76
CA THR A 119 19.45 -11.51 7.14
C THR A 119 18.68 -10.22 7.36
N GLN A 120 18.13 -10.07 8.55
CA GLN A 120 17.40 -8.87 8.97
C GLN A 120 18.38 -7.70 9.20
N ALA A 121 18.01 -6.49 8.80
CA ALA A 121 18.79 -5.30 9.10
C ALA A 121 18.68 -4.91 10.58
N SER A 122 19.75 -4.36 11.15
CA SER A 122 19.79 -4.02 12.58
C SER A 122 18.75 -2.96 12.97
N PHE A 123 18.45 -2.01 12.08
CA PHE A 123 17.44 -0.97 12.30
C PHE A 123 15.99 -1.50 12.27
N SER A 124 15.77 -2.79 12.02
CA SER A 124 14.46 -3.41 12.30
C SER A 124 14.17 -3.55 13.80
N THR A 125 15.19 -3.40 14.67
CA THR A 125 15.00 -3.39 16.14
C THR A 125 14.78 -1.98 16.70
N ASP A 126 15.35 -0.96 16.07
CA ASP A 126 15.06 0.46 16.31
C ASP A 126 14.77 1.13 14.97
N ASN A 127 13.49 1.27 14.66
CA ASN A 127 13.04 1.74 13.35
C ASN A 127 13.47 3.17 13.02
N TYR A 128 13.74 4.00 14.03
CA TYR A 128 14.21 5.38 13.80
C TYR A 128 15.65 5.41 13.28
N ALA A 129 16.46 4.39 13.57
CA ALA A 129 17.77 4.20 12.92
C ALA A 129 17.66 3.82 11.44
N GLY A 130 16.46 3.43 10.99
CA GLY A 130 16.13 3.13 9.59
C GLY A 130 15.49 4.30 8.85
N ILE A 131 15.51 5.51 9.41
CA ILE A 131 15.05 6.74 8.73
C ILE A 131 16.26 7.60 8.39
N TYR A 132 16.41 7.91 7.11
CA TYR A 132 17.52 8.69 6.59
C TYR A 132 17.06 10.11 6.27
N ASP A 133 17.64 11.10 6.93
CA ASP A 133 17.47 12.50 6.59
C ASP A 133 18.28 12.83 5.33
N LYS A 134 17.56 13.06 4.24
CA LYS A 134 18.13 13.26 2.91
C LYS A 134 18.93 14.56 2.82
N ASP A 135 18.49 15.59 3.52
CA ASP A 135 19.04 16.95 3.42
C ASP A 135 20.37 17.02 4.17
N LYS A 136 20.40 16.54 5.42
CA LYS A 136 21.62 16.50 6.23
C LYS A 136 22.50 15.30 5.90
N LYS A 137 22.00 14.35 5.10
CA LYS A 137 22.65 13.09 4.78
C LYS A 137 23.02 12.29 6.04
N SER A 138 22.06 12.17 6.98
CA SER A 138 22.30 11.61 8.31
C SER A 138 21.19 10.65 8.76
N TYR A 139 21.55 9.67 9.59
CA TYR A 139 20.58 8.82 10.31
C TYR A 139 20.27 9.34 11.72
N THR A 140 21.00 10.36 12.19
CA THR A 140 20.90 10.84 13.58
C THR A 140 19.73 11.77 13.82
N THR A 141 19.18 12.39 12.76
CA THR A 141 18.06 13.34 12.88
C THR A 141 16.83 12.69 13.52
N TYR A 142 16.57 11.42 13.22
CA TYR A 142 15.44 10.67 13.80
C TYR A 142 15.87 9.75 14.95
N SER A 143 17.00 9.03 14.81
CA SER A 143 17.44 8.06 15.83
C SER A 143 17.88 8.72 17.14
N SER A 144 18.37 9.96 17.11
CA SER A 144 18.82 10.70 18.30
C SER A 144 17.87 11.82 18.72
N ASP A 145 16.69 11.95 18.10
CA ASP A 145 15.72 12.97 18.47
C ASP A 145 15.01 12.60 19.78
N ASN A 146 15.36 13.34 20.84
CA ASN A 146 14.77 13.23 22.16
C ASN A 146 13.82 14.38 22.49
N THR A 147 13.65 15.37 21.59
CA THR A 147 12.78 16.53 21.79
C THR A 147 11.37 16.31 21.23
N GLY A 148 11.17 15.25 20.44
CA GLY A 148 9.88 14.95 19.82
C GLY A 148 9.60 15.80 18.57
N THR A 149 10.64 16.44 18.03
CA THR A 149 10.52 17.38 16.92
C THR A 149 10.23 16.65 15.61
N PHE A 150 10.93 15.55 15.37
CA PHE A 150 10.83 14.70 14.19
C PHE A 150 10.27 13.32 14.56
N ARG A 151 10.83 12.67 15.59
CA ARG A 151 10.37 11.39 16.12
C ARG A 151 9.16 11.58 17.02
N GLN A 152 8.05 10.98 16.65
CA GLN A 152 6.82 11.00 17.44
C GLN A 152 6.80 9.81 18.38
N SER A 153 6.50 10.04 19.67
CA SER A 153 6.53 9.02 20.73
C SER A 153 5.27 8.15 20.79
N SER A 154 4.20 8.61 20.14
CA SER A 154 2.95 7.89 19.96
C SER A 154 2.54 7.93 18.49
N LEU A 155 1.63 7.03 18.13
CA LEU A 155 0.90 7.10 16.88
C LEU A 155 0.28 8.50 16.68
N LEU A 156 0.24 8.92 15.41
CA LEU A 156 -0.33 10.18 14.95
C LEU A 156 -1.76 9.96 14.45
N PRO A 157 -2.75 10.75 14.92
CA PRO A 157 -4.16 10.46 14.71
C PRO A 157 -4.54 10.47 13.24
N ILE A 158 -5.34 9.47 12.83
CA ILE A 158 -6.00 9.41 11.53
C ILE A 158 -7.50 9.46 11.74
N GLU A 159 -8.09 10.58 11.31
CA GLU A 159 -9.53 10.84 11.44
C GLU A 159 -10.15 11.04 10.05
N SER A 160 -11.43 10.68 9.92
CA SER A 160 -12.25 10.95 8.74
C SER A 160 -13.56 11.56 9.21
N ASP A 161 -13.88 12.78 8.77
CA ASP A 161 -15.10 13.52 9.14
C ASP A 161 -15.34 13.61 10.67
N GLY A 162 -14.26 13.76 11.45
CA GLY A 162 -14.30 13.77 12.93
C GLY A 162 -14.55 12.40 13.56
N GLY A 163 -14.60 11.34 12.75
CA GLY A 163 -14.71 9.95 13.17
C GLY A 163 -13.36 9.26 13.31
N ARG A 164 -13.32 8.26 14.19
CA ARG A 164 -12.17 7.38 14.39
C ARG A 164 -12.08 6.35 13.27
N CYS A 165 -10.92 6.21 12.67
CA CYS A 165 -10.66 5.17 11.67
C CYS A 165 -10.10 3.90 12.33
N TYR A 166 -10.32 2.74 11.71
CA TYR A 166 -9.85 1.45 12.21
C TYR A 166 -9.39 0.59 11.05
N THR A 167 -8.42 -0.28 11.32
CA THR A 167 -8.06 -1.36 10.40
C THR A 167 -7.48 -2.53 11.17
N THR A 168 -7.41 -3.69 10.52
CA THR A 168 -6.71 -4.85 11.06
C THR A 168 -5.22 -4.63 10.94
N THR A 169 -4.49 -4.74 12.06
CA THR A 169 -3.04 -4.63 12.12
C THR A 169 -2.43 -6.01 12.42
N HIS A 170 -1.49 -6.45 11.59
CA HIS A 170 -0.68 -7.67 11.80
C HIS A 170 0.75 -7.30 12.23
N SER A 171 1.55 -8.29 12.66
CA SER A 171 3.01 -8.13 12.63
C SER A 171 3.49 -7.94 11.19
N ALA A 172 4.71 -7.42 10.97
CA ALA A 172 5.22 -7.24 9.61
C ALA A 172 5.33 -8.57 8.84
N GLU A 173 5.78 -9.65 9.47
CA GLU A 173 5.80 -10.99 8.86
C GLU A 173 4.38 -11.51 8.57
N GLY A 174 3.45 -11.36 9.52
CA GLY A 174 2.07 -11.78 9.31
C GLY A 174 1.37 -11.00 8.20
N ALA A 175 1.66 -9.70 8.09
CA ALA A 175 1.18 -8.87 6.99
C ALA A 175 1.76 -9.33 5.65
N PHE A 176 3.06 -9.64 5.59
CA PHE A 176 3.68 -10.16 4.39
C PHE A 176 3.01 -11.45 3.91
N ASP A 177 2.78 -12.41 4.81
CA ASP A 177 2.10 -13.66 4.47
C ASP A 177 0.65 -13.43 4.01
N ALA A 178 -0.09 -12.57 4.71
CA ALA A 178 -1.47 -12.22 4.36
C ALA A 178 -1.54 -11.52 2.99
N ILE A 179 -0.65 -10.57 2.71
CA ILE A 179 -0.56 -9.89 1.42
C ILE A 179 -0.29 -10.88 0.30
N LEU A 180 0.72 -11.74 0.45
CA LEU A 180 1.07 -12.71 -0.58
C LEU A 180 -0.04 -13.73 -0.82
N ALA A 181 -0.92 -13.97 0.16
CA ALA A 181 -2.08 -14.84 0.00
C ALA A 181 -3.29 -14.13 -0.63
N TYR A 182 -3.55 -12.87 -0.26
CA TYR A 182 -4.88 -12.27 -0.46
C TYR A 182 -4.90 -10.89 -1.15
N ALA A 183 -3.77 -10.21 -1.35
CA ALA A 183 -3.75 -8.96 -2.11
C ALA A 183 -4.00 -9.19 -3.61
N GLY A 184 -4.49 -8.15 -4.30
CA GLY A 184 -4.79 -8.19 -5.74
C GLY A 184 -6.05 -8.97 -6.09
N ALA A 185 -6.15 -9.50 -7.31
CA ALA A 185 -7.27 -10.32 -7.76
C ALA A 185 -7.20 -11.74 -7.15
N SER A 186 -7.26 -11.83 -5.82
CA SER A 186 -7.00 -13.07 -5.06
C SER A 186 -8.06 -14.15 -5.18
N LEU A 187 -9.25 -13.84 -5.72
CA LEU A 187 -10.24 -14.85 -6.08
C LEU A 187 -9.76 -15.75 -7.23
N LYS A 188 -9.12 -15.15 -8.23
CA LYS A 188 -8.53 -15.85 -9.38
C LYS A 188 -7.40 -14.98 -9.94
N ARG A 189 -6.18 -15.24 -9.46
CA ARG A 189 -4.99 -14.51 -9.90
C ARG A 189 -4.65 -14.87 -11.33
N ASP A 190 -4.29 -13.87 -12.11
CA ASP A 190 -3.64 -14.06 -13.39
C ASP A 190 -2.12 -14.29 -13.20
N GLU A 191 -1.41 -14.46 -14.31
CA GLU A 191 0.04 -14.66 -14.31
C GLU A 191 0.83 -13.45 -13.79
N VAL A 192 0.26 -12.24 -13.82
CA VAL A 192 0.91 -11.01 -13.34
C VAL A 192 0.86 -10.97 -11.82
N ASP A 193 -0.31 -11.18 -11.23
CA ASP A 193 -0.49 -11.28 -9.78
C ASP A 193 0.31 -12.44 -9.19
N GLN A 194 0.29 -13.60 -9.86
CA GLN A 194 1.05 -14.78 -9.43
C GLN A 194 2.55 -14.49 -9.46
N ARG A 195 3.07 -13.94 -10.56
CA ARG A 195 4.49 -13.56 -10.67
C ARG A 195 4.92 -12.60 -9.57
N ALA A 196 4.18 -11.52 -9.34
CA ALA A 196 4.55 -10.53 -8.33
C ALA A 196 4.63 -11.14 -6.91
N THR A 197 3.68 -12.01 -6.57
CA THR A 197 3.65 -12.64 -5.24
C THR A 197 4.68 -13.76 -5.08
N GLU A 198 4.95 -14.55 -6.12
CA GLU A 198 5.97 -15.60 -6.10
C GLU A 198 7.40 -15.04 -6.08
N ASP A 199 7.65 -13.97 -6.84
CA ASP A 199 8.92 -13.26 -6.83
C ASP A 199 9.18 -12.66 -5.43
N ALA A 200 8.20 -11.97 -4.85
CA ALA A 200 8.28 -11.45 -3.49
C ALA A 200 8.51 -12.57 -2.45
N ARG A 201 7.77 -13.68 -2.55
CA ARG A 201 7.92 -14.84 -1.65
C ARG A 201 9.33 -15.42 -1.72
N SER A 202 9.81 -15.67 -2.93
CA SER A 202 11.10 -16.32 -3.17
C SER A 202 12.31 -15.39 -3.01
N GLY A 203 12.12 -14.08 -3.06
CA GLY A 203 13.22 -13.11 -3.10
C GLY A 203 13.96 -13.09 -4.44
N LYS A 204 13.30 -13.50 -5.52
CA LYS A 204 13.84 -13.56 -6.89
C LYS A 204 13.09 -12.64 -7.84
N ALA A 205 13.62 -12.51 -9.05
CA ALA A 205 12.91 -11.87 -10.16
C ALA A 205 12.80 -12.90 -11.28
N THR A 206 11.58 -13.26 -11.65
CA THR A 206 11.31 -14.19 -12.75
C THR A 206 11.71 -13.57 -14.09
N ILE A 207 11.51 -12.26 -14.25
CA ILE A 207 11.85 -11.51 -15.46
C ILE A 207 13.14 -10.72 -15.21
N THR A 208 14.24 -11.09 -15.87
CA THR A 208 15.55 -10.46 -15.62
C THR A 208 15.91 -9.36 -16.63
N ASP A 209 15.25 -9.33 -17.79
CA ASP A 209 15.35 -8.30 -18.82
C ASP A 209 13.99 -7.61 -18.94
N GLY A 210 13.95 -6.30 -18.69
CA GLY A 210 12.72 -5.51 -18.67
C GLY A 210 12.17 -5.18 -20.06
N GLY A 211 12.98 -5.37 -21.12
CA GLY A 211 12.61 -5.15 -22.51
C GLY A 211 13.07 -3.80 -23.11
N ASN A 212 13.42 -2.82 -22.29
CA ASN A 212 13.91 -1.51 -22.73
C ASN A 212 15.07 -0.98 -21.87
N GLY A 213 15.95 -1.89 -21.44
CA GLY A 213 17.20 -1.58 -20.72
C GLY A 213 17.10 -1.72 -19.20
N SER A 214 15.90 -1.83 -18.65
CA SER A 214 15.71 -2.26 -17.26
C SER A 214 16.09 -3.73 -17.07
N THR A 215 16.51 -4.09 -15.86
CA THR A 215 16.95 -5.45 -15.52
C THR A 215 16.49 -5.85 -14.12
N ASN A 216 16.76 -7.11 -13.72
CA ASN A 216 16.63 -7.58 -12.34
C ASN A 216 15.20 -7.51 -11.78
N GLY A 217 14.20 -7.74 -12.62
CA GLY A 217 12.80 -7.71 -12.24
C GLY A 217 12.09 -6.41 -12.55
N ILE A 218 12.80 -5.34 -12.92
CA ILE A 218 12.15 -4.11 -13.34
C ILE A 218 11.67 -4.27 -14.78
N ILE A 219 10.35 -4.29 -14.96
CA ILE A 219 9.68 -4.39 -16.27
C ILE A 219 9.43 -2.97 -16.80
N ASP A 220 9.91 -2.68 -18.01
CA ASP A 220 9.71 -1.39 -18.67
C ASP A 220 9.06 -1.51 -20.06
N THR A 221 8.69 -2.72 -20.48
CA THR A 221 7.77 -2.98 -21.60
C THR A 221 6.85 -4.16 -21.28
N GLN A 222 5.63 -4.14 -21.82
CA GLN A 222 4.73 -5.29 -21.74
C GLN A 222 5.26 -6.50 -22.53
N ASP A 223 6.04 -6.28 -23.59
CA ASP A 223 6.56 -7.34 -24.45
C ASP A 223 7.54 -8.25 -23.70
N ALA A 224 8.27 -7.71 -22.70
CA ALA A 224 9.16 -8.48 -21.84
C ALA A 224 8.45 -9.54 -20.98
N VAL A 225 7.12 -9.40 -20.84
CA VAL A 225 6.26 -10.35 -20.12
C VAL A 225 5.22 -11.02 -21.00
N GLY A 226 5.33 -10.88 -22.33
CA GLY A 226 4.41 -11.52 -23.28
C GLY A 226 3.14 -10.72 -23.59
N GLY A 227 3.04 -9.47 -23.13
CA GLY A 227 1.89 -8.59 -23.36
C GLY A 227 0.87 -8.60 -22.21
N TRP A 228 -0.39 -8.34 -22.54
CA TRP A 228 -1.50 -8.39 -21.58
C TRP A 228 -2.03 -9.82 -21.48
N PRO A 229 -2.20 -10.39 -20.27
CA PRO A 229 -2.73 -11.73 -20.11
C PRO A 229 -4.11 -11.87 -20.76
N GLU A 230 -4.34 -12.98 -21.45
CA GLU A 230 -5.68 -13.34 -21.93
C GLU A 230 -6.47 -13.97 -20.77
N LEU A 231 -7.56 -13.30 -20.37
CA LEU A 231 -8.44 -13.81 -19.33
C LEU A 231 -9.34 -14.90 -19.91
N THR A 232 -9.28 -16.09 -19.34
CA THR A 232 -10.07 -17.24 -19.77
C THR A 232 -11.02 -17.72 -18.67
N ALA A 233 -12.15 -18.29 -19.10
CA ALA A 233 -13.14 -18.90 -18.24
C ALA A 233 -13.54 -20.26 -18.81
N THR A 234 -13.80 -21.22 -17.93
CA THR A 234 -14.41 -22.50 -18.30
C THR A 234 -15.86 -22.30 -18.73
N ALA A 235 -16.42 -23.24 -19.49
CA ALA A 235 -17.82 -23.21 -19.87
C ALA A 235 -18.76 -23.16 -18.65
N GLU A 236 -18.38 -23.81 -17.54
CA GLU A 236 -19.12 -23.76 -16.28
C GLU A 236 -19.08 -22.36 -15.65
N GLU A 237 -17.92 -21.71 -15.62
CA GLU A 237 -17.80 -20.34 -15.10
C GLU A 237 -18.62 -19.35 -15.93
N ILE A 238 -18.60 -19.48 -17.26
CA ILE A 238 -19.42 -18.65 -18.16
C ILE A 238 -20.91 -18.89 -17.89
N ALA A 239 -21.34 -20.15 -17.78
CA ALA A 239 -22.73 -20.48 -17.51
C ALA A 239 -23.19 -19.97 -16.13
N ARG A 240 -22.31 -20.01 -15.13
CA ARG A 240 -22.61 -19.52 -13.78
C ARG A 240 -22.62 -17.99 -13.68
N ALA A 241 -21.98 -17.31 -14.63
CA ALA A 241 -21.97 -15.85 -14.72
C ALA A 241 -23.10 -15.30 -15.63
N ALA A 242 -24.06 -16.14 -16.04
CA ALA A 242 -25.24 -15.68 -16.75
C ALA A 242 -25.99 -14.63 -15.92
N ASP A 243 -26.24 -13.50 -16.53
CA ASP A 243 -26.87 -12.30 -15.98
C ASP A 243 -27.88 -11.85 -17.06
N SER A 244 -29.15 -12.14 -16.81
CA SER A 244 -30.23 -12.04 -17.79
C SER A 244 -30.66 -10.59 -18.06
N ASP A 245 -30.47 -9.68 -17.10
CA ASP A 245 -30.87 -8.28 -17.22
C ASP A 245 -29.70 -7.29 -17.30
N GLY A 246 -28.48 -7.74 -17.03
CA GLY A 246 -27.24 -7.00 -17.23
C GLY A 246 -26.92 -6.03 -16.08
N ASP A 247 -27.37 -6.30 -14.86
CA ASP A 247 -27.11 -5.44 -13.69
C ASP A 247 -25.78 -5.74 -12.97
N GLY A 248 -25.09 -6.81 -13.38
CA GLY A 248 -23.82 -7.26 -12.84
C GLY A 248 -23.94 -8.34 -11.75
N ILE A 249 -25.16 -8.83 -11.46
CA ILE A 249 -25.45 -9.91 -10.52
C ILE A 249 -25.92 -11.13 -11.32
N PRO A 250 -25.29 -12.31 -11.16
CA PRO A 250 -25.74 -13.49 -11.90
C PRO A 250 -27.09 -14.03 -11.41
N ASP A 251 -27.87 -14.57 -12.35
CA ASP A 251 -29.21 -15.12 -12.13
C ASP A 251 -29.27 -16.11 -10.94
N TYR A 252 -28.23 -16.94 -10.76
CA TYR A 252 -28.21 -17.93 -9.67
C TYR A 252 -28.16 -17.27 -8.29
N TYR A 253 -27.48 -16.12 -8.18
CA TYR A 253 -27.37 -15.39 -6.93
C TYR A 253 -28.68 -14.67 -6.65
N GLU A 254 -29.30 -14.09 -7.68
CA GLU A 254 -30.60 -13.46 -7.58
C GLU A 254 -31.69 -14.45 -7.14
N ASP A 255 -31.74 -15.62 -7.77
CA ASP A 255 -32.65 -16.72 -7.39
C ASP A 255 -32.41 -17.16 -5.93
N LEU A 256 -31.15 -17.17 -5.46
CA LEU A 256 -30.77 -17.57 -4.10
C LEU A 256 -31.18 -16.53 -3.05
N PHE A 257 -31.09 -15.23 -3.37
CA PHE A 257 -31.31 -14.11 -2.45
C PHE A 257 -32.64 -13.38 -2.66
N GLY A 258 -33.47 -13.84 -3.60
CA GLY A 258 -34.81 -13.32 -3.85
C GLY A 258 -34.84 -11.97 -4.58
N LEU A 259 -33.86 -11.73 -5.45
CA LEU A 259 -33.86 -10.61 -6.40
C LEU A 259 -34.60 -11.01 -7.70
N ASP A 260 -34.82 -10.05 -8.61
CA ASP A 260 -35.52 -10.29 -9.88
C ASP A 260 -34.58 -10.17 -11.07
N LYS A 261 -34.11 -11.33 -11.55
CA LYS A 261 -33.21 -11.49 -12.71
C LYS A 261 -33.69 -10.95 -14.06
N ASN A 262 -34.86 -10.34 -14.11
CA ASN A 262 -35.37 -9.67 -15.30
C ASN A 262 -35.56 -8.16 -15.07
N ASN A 263 -35.03 -7.61 -13.98
CA ASN A 263 -35.22 -6.24 -13.53
C ASN A 263 -33.90 -5.60 -13.10
N ALA A 264 -33.14 -5.12 -14.09
CA ALA A 264 -31.85 -4.48 -13.87
C ALA A 264 -31.85 -3.23 -12.96
N ALA A 265 -33.02 -2.72 -12.58
CA ALA A 265 -33.13 -1.63 -11.62
C ALA A 265 -32.91 -2.07 -10.17
N ASP A 266 -33.02 -3.34 -9.82
CA ASP A 266 -32.90 -3.80 -8.43
C ASP A 266 -31.44 -4.01 -7.97
N GLY A 267 -30.48 -4.26 -8.86
CA GLY A 267 -29.05 -4.34 -8.53
C GLY A 267 -28.47 -3.12 -7.82
N LYS A 268 -28.99 -1.92 -8.13
CA LYS A 268 -28.63 -0.66 -7.45
C LYS A 268 -29.48 -0.35 -6.21
N THR A 269 -30.53 -1.13 -5.94
CA THR A 269 -31.28 -1.02 -4.69
C THR A 269 -30.48 -1.61 -3.55
N LYS A 270 -30.94 -1.42 -2.31
CA LYS A 270 -30.21 -1.81 -1.09
C LYS A 270 -31.02 -2.80 -0.25
N THR A 271 -31.80 -3.65 -0.91
CA THR A 271 -32.77 -4.53 -0.24
C THR A 271 -32.08 -5.67 0.52
N LEU A 272 -30.87 -6.08 0.10
CA LEU A 272 -30.10 -7.13 0.77
C LEU A 272 -29.29 -6.65 1.97
N ASP A 273 -28.88 -5.37 2.02
CA ASP A 273 -28.15 -4.82 3.17
C ASP A 273 -29.12 -4.31 4.25
N PRO A 274 -29.19 -4.93 5.44
CA PRO A 274 -30.09 -4.50 6.50
C PRO A 274 -29.85 -3.07 6.99
N LYS A 275 -28.67 -2.50 6.73
CA LYS A 275 -28.33 -1.11 7.09
C LYS A 275 -28.57 -0.11 5.96
N GLY A 276 -28.90 -0.57 4.75
CA GLY A 276 -29.13 0.29 3.58
C GLY A 276 -27.90 1.13 3.19
N LEU A 277 -26.69 0.65 3.49
CA LEU A 277 -25.43 1.29 3.13
C LEU A 277 -24.99 0.87 1.74
N TYR A 278 -25.10 -0.41 1.42
CA TYR A 278 -24.61 -1.02 0.18
C TYR A 278 -25.71 -1.43 -0.78
N THR A 279 -25.43 -1.37 -2.08
CA THR A 279 -26.31 -1.90 -3.13
C THR A 279 -26.30 -3.42 -3.15
N ASN A 280 -27.30 -4.03 -3.79
CA ASN A 280 -27.34 -5.47 -3.99
C ASN A 280 -26.12 -5.97 -4.76
N LEU A 281 -25.66 -5.21 -5.75
CA LEU A 281 -24.41 -5.48 -6.47
C LEU A 281 -23.19 -5.48 -5.54
N GLU A 282 -23.05 -4.47 -4.67
CA GLU A 282 -21.95 -4.41 -3.70
C GLU A 282 -21.99 -5.59 -2.71
N VAL A 283 -23.19 -6.00 -2.27
CA VAL A 283 -23.38 -7.17 -1.41
C VAL A 283 -22.98 -8.46 -2.15
N TYR A 284 -23.32 -8.61 -3.43
CA TYR A 284 -22.88 -9.73 -4.26
C TYR A 284 -21.35 -9.77 -4.43
N LEU A 285 -20.73 -8.63 -4.76
CA LEU A 285 -19.27 -8.53 -4.88
C LEU A 285 -18.57 -8.91 -3.57
N HIS A 286 -19.12 -8.50 -2.41
CA HIS A 286 -18.64 -8.93 -1.11
C HIS A 286 -18.84 -10.44 -0.88
N TYR A 287 -20.01 -10.97 -1.24
CA TYR A 287 -20.33 -12.40 -1.13
C TYR A 287 -19.31 -13.27 -1.89
N LEU A 288 -18.93 -12.88 -3.11
CA LEU A 288 -17.98 -13.61 -3.95
C LEU A 288 -16.63 -13.86 -3.25
N VAL A 289 -16.20 -12.91 -2.41
CA VAL A 289 -14.89 -12.96 -1.74
C VAL A 289 -15.01 -13.03 -0.22
N ARG A 290 -16.17 -13.44 0.32
CA ARG A 290 -16.43 -13.44 1.77
C ARG A 290 -15.42 -14.29 2.55
N ASP A 291 -15.04 -15.45 2.03
CA ASP A 291 -14.13 -16.37 2.71
C ASP A 291 -12.71 -15.84 2.70
N ILE A 292 -12.31 -15.17 1.61
CA ILE A 292 -11.05 -14.42 1.51
C ILE A 292 -11.06 -13.26 2.51
N THR A 293 -12.15 -12.50 2.58
CA THR A 293 -12.28 -11.35 3.48
C THR A 293 -12.20 -11.78 4.95
N ALA A 294 -12.76 -12.93 5.30
CA ALA A 294 -12.63 -13.51 6.63
C ALA A 294 -11.21 -14.06 6.90
N ALA A 295 -10.54 -14.61 5.89
CA ALA A 295 -9.21 -15.17 6.03
C ALA A 295 -8.11 -14.12 6.12
N GLN A 296 -8.19 -13.03 5.35
CA GLN A 296 -7.14 -12.00 5.26
C GLN A 296 -6.91 -11.21 6.55
N VAL A 297 -7.85 -11.27 7.50
CA VAL A 297 -7.75 -10.58 8.80
C VAL A 297 -7.30 -11.50 9.95
N LYS A 298 -7.12 -12.80 9.69
CA LYS A 298 -6.74 -13.77 10.72
C LYS A 298 -5.35 -13.45 11.27
N ASN A 299 -5.19 -13.63 12.58
CA ASN A 299 -3.97 -13.32 13.35
C ASN A 299 -3.61 -11.83 13.41
N GLY A 300 -4.47 -10.95 12.88
CA GLY A 300 -4.39 -9.51 13.08
C GLY A 300 -5.26 -9.05 14.25
N THR A 301 -5.03 -7.81 14.67
CA THR A 301 -5.85 -7.13 15.69
C THR A 301 -6.56 -5.95 15.05
N TYR A 302 -7.88 -5.85 15.21
CA TYR A 302 -8.62 -4.68 14.76
C TYR A 302 -8.34 -3.50 15.69
N THR A 303 -7.62 -2.50 15.20
CA THR A 303 -7.09 -1.39 16.00
C THR A 303 -7.52 -0.06 15.43
N GLU A 304 -7.75 0.91 16.32
CA GLU A 304 -7.96 2.30 15.96
C GLU A 304 -6.68 2.89 15.34
N LEU A 305 -6.84 3.64 14.25
CA LEU A 305 -5.79 4.46 13.64
C LEU A 305 -5.65 5.75 14.45
N LYS A 306 -5.02 5.64 15.62
CA LYS A 306 -4.59 6.79 16.41
C LYS A 306 -3.26 7.33 15.93
#